data_AF-W4PYZ1-F1
#
_entry.id   AF-W4PYZ1-F1
#
_cell.length_a   1.000
_cell.length_b   1.000
_cell.length_c   1.000
_cell.angle_alpha   90.00
_cell.angle_beta   90.00
_cell.angle_gamma   90.00
#
_symmetry.space_group_name_H-M   'P 1'
#
loop_
_entity.id
_entity.type
_entity.pdbx_description
1 polymer ?
#
loop_
_entity_poly.entity_id
_entity_poly.type
_entity_poly.pdbx_seq_one_letter_code
_entity_poly.pdbx_strand_id
1 'polypeptide(L)'
;MGYKFQFVTLAGFHALNHSMFELAQGYKNRGMGAYSELQQAEFASESKGYTATRHQREVGTGYFDEISQVVSGGTSSTTALKGSTEEAQFQKQV
;
A
#
# COMPACT_ATOMS: atom_id res chain seq x y z
N MET A 1 -20.73 -27.36 -21.28
CA MET A 1 -19.69 -27.62 -20.25
C MET A 1 -20.05 -27.09 -18.85
N GLY A 2 -20.82 -26.01 -18.68
CA GLY A 2 -21.55 -25.77 -17.41
C GLY A 2 -20.74 -25.41 -16.15
N TYR A 3 -19.43 -25.17 -16.24
CA TYR A 3 -18.59 -24.79 -15.09
C TYR A 3 -18.95 -23.41 -14.52
N LYS A 4 -19.77 -23.40 -13.45
CA LYS A 4 -20.28 -22.19 -12.79
C LYS A 4 -19.31 -21.54 -11.79
N PHE A 5 -18.26 -22.25 -11.40
CA PHE A 5 -17.20 -21.75 -10.55
C PHE A 5 -15.86 -22.23 -11.09
N GLN A 6 -14.95 -21.29 -11.30
CA GLN A 6 -13.61 -21.53 -11.82
C GLN A 6 -12.65 -20.64 -11.04
N PHE A 7 -11.50 -21.18 -10.66
CA PHE A 7 -10.51 -20.48 -9.87
C PHE A 7 -9.12 -21.01 -10.21
N VAL A 8 -8.11 -20.18 -9.99
CA VAL A 8 -6.70 -20.53 -10.17
C VAL A 8 -6.11 -20.82 -8.81
N THR A 9 -5.81 -22.09 -8.52
CA THR A 9 -5.37 -22.56 -7.21
C THR A 9 -4.11 -21.85 -6.71
N LEU A 10 -3.13 -21.62 -7.59
CA LEU A 10 -1.81 -21.10 -7.23
C LEU A 10 -1.57 -19.64 -7.65
N ALA A 11 -2.63 -18.86 -7.93
CA ALA A 11 -2.48 -17.48 -8.38
C ALA A 11 -1.65 -16.63 -7.40
N GLY A 12 -1.94 -16.73 -6.10
CA GLY A 12 -1.20 -16.01 -5.06
C GLY A 12 0.28 -16.42 -4.96
N PHE A 13 0.58 -17.71 -5.11
CA PHE A 13 1.96 -18.21 -5.07
C PHE A 13 2.78 -17.63 -6.23
N HIS A 14 2.25 -17.69 -7.46
CA HIS A 14 2.95 -17.17 -8.63
C HIS A 14 3.10 -15.65 -8.60
N ALA A 15 2.05 -14.90 -8.23
CA ALA A 15 2.09 -13.45 -8.15
C ALA A 15 3.14 -12.96 -7.15
N LEU A 16 3.11 -13.50 -5.92
CA LEU A 16 4.02 -13.10 -4.83
C LEU A 16 5.48 -13.43 -5.15
N ASN A 17 5.76 -14.66 -5.60
CA ASN A 17 7.14 -15.08 -5.84
C ASN A 17 7.73 -14.36 -7.05
N HIS A 18 6.97 -14.22 -8.14
CA HIS A 18 7.47 -13.58 -9.34
C HIS A 18 7.72 -12.08 -9.14
N SER A 19 6.77 -11.36 -8.53
CA SER A 19 6.94 -9.91 -8.30
C SER A 19 8.14 -9.61 -7.41
N MET A 20 8.37 -10.42 -6.37
CA MET A 20 9.51 -10.26 -5.48
C MET A 20 10.84 -10.65 -6.15
N PHE A 21 10.86 -11.69 -6.97
CA PHE A 21 12.05 -12.08 -7.73
C PHE A 21 12.50 -10.98 -8.69
N GLU A 22 11.57 -10.42 -9.47
CA GLU A 22 11.86 -9.31 -10.39
C GLU A 22 12.33 -8.06 -9.64
N LEU A 23 11.69 -7.71 -8.52
CA LEU A 23 12.13 -6.59 -7.68
C LEU A 23 13.55 -6.82 -7.14
N ALA A 24 13.84 -8.00 -6.58
CA ALA A 24 15.15 -8.31 -6.03
C ALA A 24 16.25 -8.30 -7.11
N GLN A 25 15.96 -8.84 -8.29
CA GLN A 25 16.88 -8.84 -9.43
C GLN A 25 17.13 -7.41 -9.94
N GLY A 26 16.09 -6.58 -10.03
CA GLY A 26 16.20 -5.17 -10.38
C GLY A 26 17.00 -4.39 -9.34
N TYR A 27 16.72 -4.60 -8.06
CA TYR A 27 17.39 -3.92 -6.95
C TYR A 27 18.88 -4.28 -6.87
N LYS A 28 19.24 -5.56 -7.10
CA LYS A 28 20.65 -5.98 -7.21
C LYS A 28 21.41 -5.19 -8.28
N ASN A 29 20.75 -4.84 -9.39
CA ASN A 29 21.38 -4.22 -10.55
C ASN A 29 21.33 -2.67 -10.52
N ARG A 30 20.23 -2.08 -10.02
CA ARG A 30 19.94 -0.64 -10.10
C ARG A 30 19.62 0.02 -8.75
N GLY A 31 19.68 -0.73 -7.64
CA GLY A 31 19.35 -0.24 -6.30
C GLY A 31 17.97 0.41 -6.25
N MET A 32 17.90 1.60 -5.66
CA MET A 32 16.66 2.36 -5.49
C MET A 32 15.92 2.69 -6.79
N GLY A 33 16.60 2.67 -7.96
CA GLY A 33 15.92 2.86 -9.24
C GLY A 33 14.81 1.82 -9.46
N ALA A 34 15.08 0.55 -9.16
CA ALA A 34 14.09 -0.53 -9.30
C ALA A 34 12.91 -0.39 -8.32
N TYR A 35 13.17 0.09 -7.09
CA TYR A 35 12.09 0.34 -6.14
C TYR A 35 11.25 1.57 -6.52
N SER A 36 11.88 2.62 -7.05
CA SER A 36 11.17 3.79 -7.56
C SER A 36 10.27 3.45 -8.75
N GLU A 37 10.72 2.57 -9.66
CA GLU A 37 9.89 2.03 -10.74
C GLU A 37 8.61 1.35 -10.19
N LEU A 38 8.73 0.54 -9.13
CA LEU A 38 7.59 -0.07 -8.44
C LEU A 38 6.66 1.00 -7.85
N GLN A 39 7.20 1.96 -7.10
CA GLN A 39 6.41 3.02 -6.48
C GLN A 39 5.66 3.88 -7.51
N GLN A 40 6.28 4.19 -8.66
CA GLN A 40 5.61 4.91 -9.76
C GLN A 40 4.49 4.08 -10.38
N ALA A 41 4.66 2.75 -10.48
CA ALA A 41 3.61 1.86 -10.95
C ALA A 41 2.42 1.80 -9.96
N GLU A 42 2.68 1.88 -8.65
CA GLU A 42 1.63 2.00 -7.62
C GLU A 42 0.85 3.32 -7.78
N PHE A 43 1.53 4.46 -7.91
CA PHE A 43 0.88 5.75 -8.18
C PHE A 43 0.03 5.72 -9.47
N ALA A 44 0.57 5.16 -10.56
CA ALA A 44 -0.18 5.03 -11.81
C ALA A 44 -1.45 4.16 -11.66
N SER A 45 -1.42 3.18 -10.77
CA SER A 45 -2.54 2.28 -10.49
C SER A 45 -3.64 2.94 -9.65
N GLU A 46 -3.38 4.07 -8.99
CA GLU A 46 -4.39 4.80 -8.22
C GLU A 46 -5.57 5.25 -9.09
N SER A 47 -5.31 5.59 -10.36
CA SER A 47 -6.35 5.90 -11.35
C SER A 47 -7.35 4.75 -11.59
N LYS A 48 -6.96 3.52 -11.23
CA LYS A 48 -7.76 2.29 -11.34
C LYS A 48 -8.35 1.84 -10.00
N GLY A 49 -8.18 2.63 -8.94
CA GLY A 49 -8.68 2.34 -7.60
C GLY A 49 -7.71 1.62 -6.66
N TYR A 50 -6.42 1.51 -7.02
CA TYR A 50 -5.39 1.05 -6.08
C TYR A 50 -5.16 2.10 -4.97
N THR A 51 -5.02 1.68 -3.72
CA THR A 51 -4.89 2.59 -2.57
C THR A 51 -3.66 2.34 -1.69
N ALA A 52 -2.99 1.20 -1.86
CA ALA A 52 -1.95 0.78 -0.92
C ALA A 52 -0.63 1.56 -1.04
N THR A 53 -0.49 2.47 -2.03
CA THR A 53 0.60 3.45 -2.05
C THR A 53 0.66 4.26 -0.74
N ARG A 54 -0.51 4.50 -0.14
CA ARG A 54 -0.68 5.08 1.20
C ARG A 54 -0.84 3.97 2.23
N HIS A 55 0.27 3.30 2.50
CA HIS A 55 0.29 2.08 3.29
C HIS A 55 -0.10 2.28 4.77
N GLN A 56 0.12 3.45 5.36
CA GLN A 56 -0.33 3.74 6.75
C GLN A 56 -1.85 3.74 6.82
N ARG A 57 -2.53 4.46 5.91
CA ARG A 57 -3.98 4.38 5.79
C ARG A 57 -4.45 2.95 5.51
N GLU A 58 -3.81 2.24 4.59
CA GLU A 58 -4.24 0.91 4.13
C GLU A 58 -4.26 -0.11 5.28
N VAL A 59 -3.29 -0.04 6.19
CA VAL A 59 -3.24 -0.92 7.38
C VAL A 59 -4.07 -0.41 8.57
N GLY A 60 -4.81 0.68 8.39
CA GLY A 60 -5.79 1.15 9.35
C GLY A 60 -5.26 2.14 10.39
N THR A 61 -4.11 2.81 10.18
CA THR A 61 -3.58 3.79 11.14
C THR A 61 -4.62 4.85 11.50
N GLY A 62 -5.37 5.37 10.53
CA GLY A 62 -6.44 6.35 10.80
C GLY A 62 -7.62 5.77 11.59
N TYR A 63 -7.93 4.49 11.41
CA TYR A 63 -8.97 3.83 12.19
C TYR A 63 -8.57 3.72 13.67
N PHE A 64 -7.31 3.38 13.96
CA PHE A 64 -6.81 3.34 15.33
C PHE A 64 -6.60 4.72 15.96
N ASP A 65 -6.33 5.75 15.14
CA ASP A 65 -6.34 7.15 15.61
C ASP A 65 -7.74 7.58 16.06
N GLU A 66 -8.79 7.25 15.29
CA GLU A 66 -10.18 7.52 15.68
C GLU A 66 -10.56 6.79 16.97
N ILE A 67 -10.18 5.51 17.11
CA ILE A 67 -10.36 4.79 18.39
C ILE A 67 -9.68 5.53 19.54
N SER A 68 -8.44 5.97 19.34
CA SER A 68 -7.67 6.69 20.37
C SER A 68 -8.31 8.02 20.75
N GLN A 69 -8.88 8.74 19.78
CA GLN A 69 -9.63 9.96 20.04
C GLN A 69 -10.92 9.68 20.80
N VAL A 70 -11.70 8.67 20.41
CA VAL A 70 -12.93 8.30 21.14
C VAL A 70 -12.64 7.91 22.59
N VAL A 71 -11.63 7.07 22.83
CA VAL A 71 -11.26 6.61 24.17
C VAL A 71 -10.77 7.77 25.06
N SER A 72 -10.07 8.74 24.48
CA SER A 72 -9.54 9.91 25.20
C SER A 72 -10.51 11.09 25.30
N GLY A 73 -11.75 10.96 24.81
CA GLY A 73 -12.68 12.08 24.75
C GLY A 73 -12.20 13.22 23.84
N GLY A 74 -11.42 12.91 22.80
CA GLY A 74 -10.90 13.87 21.82
C GLY A 74 -9.62 14.60 22.24
N THR A 75 -8.92 14.11 23.26
CA THR A 75 -7.76 14.81 23.86
C THR A 75 -6.41 14.12 23.62
N SER A 76 -6.38 13.04 22.85
CA SER A 76 -5.15 12.32 22.55
C SER A 76 -4.15 13.19 21.78
N SER A 77 -2.94 13.33 22.31
CA SER A 77 -1.81 14.05 21.71
C SER A 77 -0.84 13.15 20.95
N THR A 78 -1.09 11.84 20.92
CA THR A 78 -0.20 10.82 20.34
C THR A 78 -0.86 10.02 19.22
N THR A 79 -1.71 10.67 18.41
CA THR A 79 -2.21 10.09 17.15
C THR A 79 -1.10 10.01 16.11
N ALA A 80 -1.20 9.06 15.19
CA ALA A 80 -0.10 8.63 14.33
C ALA A 80 -0.13 9.24 12.92
N LEU A 81 -1.31 9.46 12.32
CA LEU A 81 -1.38 9.98 10.95
C LEU A 81 -0.98 11.45 10.85
N LYS A 82 -1.41 12.28 11.81
CA LYS A 82 -1.11 13.71 11.81
C LYS A 82 0.39 13.92 12.02
N GLY A 83 1.04 14.61 11.08
CA GLY A 83 2.50 14.81 11.07
C GLY A 83 3.30 13.63 10.51
N SER A 84 2.65 12.60 9.96
CA SER A 84 3.35 11.49 9.28
C SER A 84 3.93 11.92 7.93
N THR A 85 4.94 11.18 7.45
CA THR A 85 5.46 11.38 6.09
C THR A 85 4.42 11.06 5.01
N GLU A 86 3.49 10.15 5.28
CA GLU A 86 2.36 9.87 4.38
C GLU A 86 1.47 11.11 4.21
N GLU A 87 1.11 11.78 5.30
CA GLU A 87 0.37 13.06 5.24
C GLU A 87 1.18 14.14 4.50
N ALA A 88 2.49 14.23 4.72
CA ALA A 88 3.29 15.29 4.12
C ALA A 88 3.62 15.08 2.63
N GLN A 89 3.81 13.84 2.18
CA GLN A 89 4.46 13.55 0.89
C GLN A 89 3.58 12.79 -0.11
N PHE A 90 2.47 12.19 0.32
CA PHE A 90 1.61 11.36 -0.54
C PHE A 90 0.30 12.07 -0.89
N GLN A 91 0.29 13.40 -0.88
CA GLN A 91 -0.85 14.21 -1.30
C GLN A 91 -1.13 14.03 -2.80
N LYS A 92 -2.40 14.09 -3.20
CA LYS A 92 -2.74 14.09 -4.62
C LYS A 92 -2.13 15.33 -5.26
N GLN A 93 -1.33 15.15 -6.31
CA GLN A 93 -0.98 16.28 -7.17
C GLN A 93 -2.28 16.73 -7.85
N VAL A 94 -2.71 17.95 -7.53
CA VAL A 94 -3.87 18.63 -8.12
C VAL A 94 -3.48 19.19 -9.48
#